data_AF-A0A932L982-F1
#
_entry.id   AF-A0A932L982-F1
#
_cell.length_a   1.000
_cell.length_b   1.000
_cell.length_c   1.000
_cell.angle_alpha   90.00
_cell.angle_beta   90.00
_cell.angle_gamma   90.00
#
_symmetry.space_group_name_H-M   'P 1'
#
loop_
_entity.id
_entity.type
_entity.pdbx_description
1 polymer ?
#
loop_
_entity_poly.entity_id
_entity_poly.type
_entity_poly.pdbx_seq_one_letter_code
_entity_poly.pdbx_strand_id
1 'polypeptide(L)' 'TALLNDASRCHTLFGPPDVPDSELLDWTAAWLLSGGRTLGKPTMVQVRDGRF' A
#
# COMPACT_ATOMS: atom_id res chain seq x y z
N THR A 1 -14.35 1.71 -10.37
CA THR A 1 -13.20 2.58 -10.71
C THR A 1 -12.41 2.83 -9.46
N ALA A 2 -11.09 2.55 -9.44
CA ALA A 2 -10.22 2.85 -8.31
C ALA A 2 -9.66 4.29 -8.41
N LEU A 3 -9.39 4.95 -7.29
CA LEU A 3 -8.65 6.21 -7.27
C LEU A 3 -7.16 5.86 -7.23
N LEU A 4 -6.41 6.29 -8.24
CA LEU A 4 -4.96 6.11 -8.33
C LEU A 4 -4.28 7.41 -7.89
N ASN A 5 -3.31 7.32 -6.97
CA ASN A 5 -2.48 8.47 -6.61
C ASN A 5 -1.33 8.66 -7.61
N ASP A 6 -0.91 9.90 -7.80
CA ASP A 6 0.33 10.26 -8.50
C ASP A 6 1.42 10.58 -7.47
N ALA A 7 2.49 9.79 -7.45
CA ALA A 7 3.63 9.94 -6.55
C ALA A 7 4.86 10.61 -7.20
N SER A 8 4.75 11.13 -8.43
CA SER A 8 5.86 11.71 -9.20
C SER A 8 6.65 12.76 -8.43
N ARG A 9 5.95 13.67 -7.72
CA ARG A 9 6.58 14.71 -6.90
C ARG A 9 7.43 14.14 -5.77
N CYS A 10 7.01 13.05 -5.13
CA CYS A 10 7.80 12.38 -4.10
C CYS A 10 9.06 11.78 -4.69
N HIS A 11 8.96 11.14 -5.85
CA HIS A 11 10.13 10.57 -6.53
C HIS A 11 11.15 11.65 -6.93
N THR A 12 10.70 12.84 -7.34
CA THR A 12 11.61 13.97 -7.62
C THR A 12 12.34 14.44 -6.37
N LEU A 13 11.64 14.51 -5.23
CA LEU A 13 12.20 15.05 -3.99
C LEU A 13 13.09 14.06 -3.25
N PHE A 14 12.76 12.77 -3.31
CA PHE A 14 13.34 11.75 -2.44
C PHE A 14 14.02 10.60 -3.21
N GLY A 15 13.90 10.57 -4.54
CA GLY A 15 14.33 9.43 -5.34
C GLY A 15 13.29 8.30 -5.37
N PRO A 16 13.59 7.21 -6.11
CA PRO A 16 12.76 6.02 -6.09
C PRO A 16 12.78 5.36 -4.70
N PRO A 17 11.74 4.59 -4.33
CA PRO A 17 11.77 3.81 -3.10
C PRO A 17 12.92 2.79 -3.13
N ASP A 18 13.58 2.60 -1.97
CA ASP A 18 14.68 1.64 -1.82
C ASP A 18 14.21 0.18 -1.94
N VAL A 19 12.93 -0.07 -1.63
CA VAL A 19 12.31 -1.40 -1.70
C VAL A 19 11.33 -1.42 -2.88
N PRO A 20 11.49 -2.34 -3.84
CA PRO A 20 10.58 -2.46 -4.97
C PRO A 20 9.22 -3.04 -4.54
N ASP A 21 8.17 -2.71 -5.29
CA ASP A 21 6.80 -3.15 -5.01
C ASP A 21 6.66 -4.68 -4.88
N SER A 22 7.41 -5.45 -5.68
CA SER A 22 7.39 -6.91 -5.62
C SER A 22 7.86 -7.46 -4.28
N GLU A 23 8.90 -6.86 -3.70
CA GLU A 23 9.44 -7.29 -2.40
C GLU A 23 8.49 -6.93 -1.25
N LEU A 24 7.86 -5.76 -1.32
CA LEU A 24 6.80 -5.39 -0.37
C LEU A 24 5.63 -6.37 -0.40
N LEU A 25 5.24 -6.85 -1.59
CA LEU A 25 4.18 -7.85 -1.75
C LEU A 25 4.58 -9.20 -1.14
N ASP A 26 5.81 -9.66 -1.38
CA ASP A 26 6.32 -10.92 -0.83
C ASP A 26 6.37 -10.90 0.70
N TRP A 27 6.85 -9.80 1.30
CA TRP A 27 6.85 -9.63 2.75
C TRP A 27 5.45 -9.61 3.35
N THR A 28 4.51 -8.93 2.67
CA THR A 28 3.11 -8.89 3.11
C THR A 28 2.49 -10.28 3.09
N ALA A 29 2.73 -11.06 2.03
CA ALA A 29 2.26 -12.43 1.92
C ALA A 29 2.87 -13.32 3.02
N ALA A 30 4.18 -13.22 3.25
CA ALA A 30 4.88 -13.97 4.29
C ALA A 30 4.34 -13.65 5.70
N TRP A 31 4.07 -12.38 6.00
CA TRP A 31 3.45 -11.96 7.27
C TRP A 31 2.09 -12.61 7.48
N LEU A 32 1.24 -12.62 6.45
CA LEU A 32 -0.09 -13.23 6.54
C LEU A 32 -0.01 -14.76 6.70
N LEU A 33 0.84 -15.43 5.92
CA LEU A 33 1.01 -16.88 5.97
C LEU A 33 1.61 -17.37 7.31
N SER A 34 2.41 -16.53 7.97
CA SER A 34 2.95 -16.82 9.30
C SER A 34 1.96 -16.57 10.44
N GLY A 35 0.71 -16.19 10.15
CA GLY A 35 -0.30 -15.89 11.16
C GLY A 35 -0.07 -14.55 11.88
N GLY A 36 0.63 -13.62 11.22
CA GLY A 36 0.90 -12.29 11.76
C GLY A 36 -0.38 -11.53 12.09
N ARG A 37 -0.35 -10.76 13.17
CA ARG A 37 -1.51 -9.97 13.62
C ARG A 37 -1.90 -8.96 12.55
N THR A 38 -3.19 -8.93 12.22
CA THR A 38 -3.78 -7.88 11.38
C THR A 38 -4.49 -6.87 12.27
N LEU A 39 -4.66 -5.64 11.77
CA LEU A 39 -5.43 -4.62 12.49
C LEU A 39 -6.94 -4.90 12.46
N GLY A 40 -7.41 -5.83 11.62
CA GLY A 40 -8.83 -6.16 11.46
C GLY A 40 -9.70 -4.98 11.01
N LYS A 41 -9.09 -3.86 10.60
CA LYS A 41 -9.78 -2.65 10.18
C LYS A 41 -10.12 -2.72 8.70
N PRO A 42 -11.33 -2.33 8.29
CA PRO A 42 -11.65 -2.19 6.88
C PRO A 42 -10.68 -1.19 6.25
N THR A 43 -10.07 -1.56 5.13
CA THR A 43 -9.09 -0.72 4.40
C THR A 43 -9.76 0.43 3.62
N MET A 44 -11.11 0.49 3.62
CA MET A 44 -11.94 1.52 2.98
C MET A 44 -11.62 1.79 1.50
N VAL A 45 -10.88 0.91 0.83
CA VAL A 45 -10.49 1.02 -0.59
C VAL A 45 -11.69 1.04 -1.55
N GLN A 46 -12.83 0.53 -1.09
CA GLN A 46 -14.10 0.54 -1.80
C GLN A 46 -14.86 1.88 -1.70
N VAL A 47 -14.51 2.76 -0.77
CA VAL A 47 -15.21 4.05 -0.55
C VAL A 47 -14.87 5.04 -1.66
N ARG A 48 -15.87 5.80 -2.11
CA ARG A 48 -15.80 6.70 -3.27
C ARG A 48 -16.31 8.10 -3.00
N ASP A 49 -16.81 8.37 -1.79
CA ASP A 49 -17.41 9.66 -1.42
C ASP A 49 -16.35 10.70 -0.99
N GLY A 50 -15.07 10.35 -1.04
CA GLY A 50 -13.97 11.23 -0.67
C GLY A 50 -13.75 11.37 0.84
N ARG A 51 -14.54 10.68 1.68
CA ARG A 51 -14.34 10.63 3.13
C ARG A 51 -13.41 9.46 3.47
N PHE A 52 -12.11 9.71 3.37
CA PHE A 52 -11.05 8.77 3.77
C PHE A 52 -10.45 9.19 5.12
#